data_AF-A0A8H5MEV2-F1
#
_entry.id   AF-A0A8H5MEV2-F1
#
_cell.length_a   1.000
_cell.length_b   1.000
_cell.length_c   1.000
_cell.angle_alpha   90.00
_cell.angle_beta   90.00
_cell.angle_gamma   90.00
#
_symmetry.space_group_name_H-M   'P 1'
#
loop_
_entity.id
_entity.type
_entity.pdbx_description
1 polymer ?
#
loop_
_entity_poly.entity_id
_entity_poly.type
_entity_poly.pdbx_seq_one_letter_code
_entity_poly.pdbx_strand_id
1 'polypeptide(L)'
;MADLEIYESYQRLLENEQLSTPLAAILALTEMMERSKAGTMFELLNELKNGAEALNRQSSNPIGLNAGCELFIEFITLFPHDAASFSDLKRELIRQGQQYAEQALTYRTRIAELAFDFIKDDSVVSPPFVSLADRMRSTAVCGQDIDPLVLKSGSQNLTHGS
;
A
#
# COMPACT_ATOMS: atom_id res chain seq x y z
N MET A 1 1.35 -23.26 -2.80
CA MET A 1 2.44 -22.88 -1.86
C MET A 1 2.78 -21.40 -2.05
N ALA A 2 3.09 -20.96 -3.28
CA ALA A 2 3.32 -19.54 -3.61
C ALA A 2 2.19 -18.59 -3.16
N ASP A 3 0.92 -18.98 -3.32
CA ASP A 3 -0.25 -18.17 -2.92
C ASP A 3 -0.31 -17.87 -1.41
N LEU A 4 0.16 -18.79 -0.57
CA LEU A 4 0.22 -18.61 0.88
C LEU A 4 1.42 -17.75 1.25
N GLU A 5 2.57 -18.02 0.63
CA GLU A 5 3.81 -17.27 0.88
C GLU A 5 3.68 -15.77 0.55
N ILE A 6 3.00 -15.42 -0.55
CA ILE A 6 2.77 -14.02 -0.89
C ILE A 6 1.80 -13.34 0.09
N TYR A 7 0.77 -14.06 0.55
CA TYR A 7 -0.16 -13.52 1.52
C TYR A 7 0.50 -13.31 2.89
N GLU A 8 1.32 -14.25 3.35
CA GLU A 8 2.12 -14.11 4.56
C GLU A 8 3.10 -12.94 4.45
N SER A 9 3.77 -12.79 3.29
CA SER A 9 4.66 -11.65 3.03
C SER A 9 3.89 -10.32 3.13
N TYR A 10 2.70 -10.27 2.53
CA TYR A 10 1.83 -9.10 2.55
C TYR A 10 1.31 -8.77 3.96
N GLN A 11 0.88 -9.76 4.74
CA GLN A 11 0.43 -9.56 6.13
C GLN A 11 1.57 -9.02 7.00
N ARG A 12 2.77 -9.61 6.90
CA ARG A 12 3.97 -9.11 7.60
C ARG A 12 4.31 -7.67 7.23
N LEU A 13 4.11 -7.28 5.98
CA LEU A 13 4.33 -5.90 5.54
C LEU A 13 3.27 -4.93 6.07
N LEU A 14 2.03 -5.38 6.28
CA LEU A 14 0.97 -4.57 6.90
C LEU A 14 1.17 -4.33 8.41
N GLU A 15 1.98 -5.15 9.09
CA GLU A 15 2.36 -4.89 10.50
C GLU A 15 3.16 -3.60 10.64
N ASN A 16 3.80 -3.14 9.57
CA ASN A 16 4.45 -1.84 9.54
C ASN A 16 3.43 -0.74 9.24
N GLU A 17 3.03 0.02 10.25
CA GLU A 17 2.08 1.15 10.14
C GLU A 17 2.55 2.24 9.16
N GLN A 18 3.86 2.29 8.88
CA GLN A 18 4.43 3.18 7.89
C GLN A 18 4.20 2.69 6.46
N LEU A 19 3.61 1.52 6.21
CA LEU A 19 3.29 1.01 4.87
C LEU A 19 1.78 1.12 4.60
N SER A 20 1.42 1.73 3.48
CA SER A 20 0.03 1.75 3.02
C SER A 20 -0.32 0.42 2.34
N THR A 21 -1.60 0.07 2.31
CA THR A 21 -2.09 -1.15 1.62
C THR A 21 -1.54 -1.33 0.20
N PRO A 22 -1.54 -0.31 -0.68
CA PRO A 22 -0.96 -0.46 -2.02
C PRO A 22 0.55 -0.67 -1.99
N LEU A 23 1.25 -0.01 -1.06
CA LEU A 23 2.69 -0.12 -0.96
C LEU A 23 3.14 -1.48 -0.42
N ALA A 24 2.42 -2.02 0.56
CA ALA A 24 2.62 -3.38 1.05
C ALA A 24 2.39 -4.41 -0.08
N ALA A 25 1.42 -4.19 -0.97
CA ALA A 25 1.19 -5.06 -2.12
C ALA A 25 2.35 -5.03 -3.12
N ILE A 26 2.89 -3.84 -3.43
CA ILE A 26 4.06 -3.67 -4.30
C ILE A 26 5.28 -4.38 -3.72
N LEU A 27 5.53 -4.22 -2.42
CA LEU A 27 6.63 -4.88 -1.72
C LEU A 27 6.47 -6.40 -1.69
N ALA A 28 5.27 -6.92 -1.43
CA ALA A 28 5.00 -8.35 -1.47
C ALA A 28 5.26 -8.95 -2.86
N LEU A 29 4.85 -8.26 -3.94
CA LEU A 29 5.13 -8.66 -5.32
C LEU A 29 6.63 -8.56 -5.67
N THR A 30 7.34 -7.57 -5.10
CA THR A 30 8.79 -7.42 -5.24
C THR A 30 9.54 -8.59 -4.57
N GLU A 31 9.15 -8.95 -3.34
CA GLU A 31 9.70 -10.11 -2.65
C GLU A 31 9.39 -11.44 -3.38
N MET A 32 8.21 -11.56 -3.98
CA MET A 32 7.88 -12.71 -4.83
C MET A 32 8.76 -12.74 -6.09
N MET A 33 9.02 -11.59 -6.72
CA MET A 33 9.92 -11.49 -7.86
C MET A 33 11.34 -11.92 -7.49
N GLU A 34 11.85 -11.57 -6.31
CA GLU A 34 13.16 -12.02 -5.84
C GLU A 34 13.27 -13.55 -5.78
N ARG A 35 12.21 -14.22 -5.31
CA ARG A 35 12.14 -15.69 -5.20
C ARG A 35 11.79 -16.41 -6.51
N SER A 36 11.24 -15.67 -7.48
CA SER A 36 10.81 -16.20 -8.77
C SER A 36 11.95 -16.92 -9.51
N LYS A 37 11.63 -17.99 -10.23
CA LYS A 37 12.55 -18.68 -11.14
C LYS A 37 12.24 -18.43 -12.61
N ALA A 38 11.37 -17.46 -12.89
CA ALA A 38 11.07 -17.04 -14.26
C ALA A 38 12.38 -16.76 -15.02
N GLY A 39 12.45 -17.26 -16.26
CA GLY A 39 13.56 -17.01 -17.18
C GLY A 39 13.22 -15.95 -18.23
N THR A 40 11.96 -15.50 -18.27
CA THR A 40 11.47 -14.52 -19.23
C THR A 40 10.52 -13.51 -18.59
N MET A 41 10.37 -12.37 -19.26
CA MET A 41 9.41 -11.33 -18.87
C MET A 41 7.97 -11.84 -18.84
N PHE A 42 7.61 -12.70 -19.80
CA PHE A 42 6.28 -13.30 -19.88
C PHE A 42 5.97 -14.18 -18.67
N GLU A 43 6.90 -15.08 -18.32
CA GLU A 43 6.76 -15.94 -17.13
C GLU A 43 6.67 -15.10 -15.85
N LEU A 44 7.52 -14.09 -15.73
CA LEU A 44 7.51 -13.19 -14.57
C LEU A 44 6.17 -12.45 -14.44
N LEU A 45 5.69 -11.85 -15.52
CA LEU A 45 4.39 -11.16 -15.52
C LEU A 45 3.23 -12.11 -15.19
N ASN A 46 3.30 -13.36 -15.65
CA ASN A 46 2.30 -14.37 -15.32
C ASN A 46 2.34 -14.72 -13.83
N GLU A 47 3.54 -14.94 -13.25
CA GLU A 47 3.70 -15.18 -11.81
C GLU A 47 3.19 -14.00 -10.97
N LEU A 48 3.50 -12.76 -11.36
CA LEU A 48 3.02 -11.55 -10.68
C LEU A 48 1.51 -11.40 -10.71
N LYS A 49 0.87 -11.66 -11.86
CA LYS A 49 -0.59 -11.64 -11.99
C LYS A 49 -1.25 -12.70 -11.13
N ASN A 50 -0.70 -13.91 -11.10
CA ASN A 50 -1.20 -14.98 -10.23
C ASN A 50 -1.05 -14.61 -8.74
N GLY A 51 0.07 -14.01 -8.35
CA GLY A 51 0.27 -13.50 -6.99
C GLY A 51 -0.73 -12.40 -6.62
N ALA A 52 -0.98 -11.45 -7.52
CA ALA A 52 -1.98 -10.40 -7.32
C ALA A 52 -3.40 -10.98 -7.16
N GLU A 53 -3.77 -11.97 -7.96
CA GLU A 53 -5.04 -12.68 -7.81
C GLU A 53 -5.13 -13.44 -6.47
N ALA A 54 -4.04 -14.09 -6.05
CA ALA A 54 -3.99 -14.80 -4.77
C ALA A 54 -4.18 -13.83 -3.59
N LEU A 55 -3.56 -12.65 -3.64
CA LEU A 55 -3.75 -11.59 -2.66
C LEU A 55 -5.19 -11.05 -2.65
N ASN A 56 -5.78 -10.83 -3.82
CA ASN A 56 -7.16 -10.35 -3.96
C ASN A 56 -8.16 -11.35 -3.34
N ARG A 57 -7.99 -12.65 -3.59
CA ARG A 57 -8.88 -13.70 -3.04
C ARG A 57 -8.82 -13.82 -1.52
N GLN A 58 -7.70 -13.45 -0.90
CA GLN A 58 -7.47 -13.58 0.54
C GLN A 58 -7.68 -12.26 1.31
N SER A 59 -7.92 -11.14 0.61
CA SER A 59 -8.15 -9.83 1.22
C SER A 59 -9.63 -9.50 1.36
N SER A 60 -10.03 -8.98 2.52
CA SER A 60 -11.42 -8.54 2.79
C SER A 60 -11.76 -7.18 2.18
N ASN A 61 -10.75 -6.36 1.89
CA ASN A 61 -10.90 -5.05 1.25
C ASN A 61 -9.78 -4.83 0.22
N PRO A 62 -9.94 -5.35 -1.01
CA PRO A 62 -8.84 -5.41 -1.97
C PRO A 62 -8.66 -4.12 -2.78
N ILE A 63 -9.40 -3.03 -2.54
CA ILE A 63 -9.35 -1.83 -3.41
C ILE A 63 -7.93 -1.25 -3.49
N GLY A 64 -7.33 -0.92 -2.35
CA GLY A 64 -5.97 -0.38 -2.31
C GLY A 64 -4.92 -1.41 -2.73
N LEU A 65 -5.15 -2.67 -2.40
CA LEU A 65 -4.28 -3.79 -2.79
C LEU A 65 -4.22 -3.93 -4.30
N ASN A 66 -5.37 -4.01 -4.96
CA ASN A 66 -5.50 -4.18 -6.41
C ASN A 66 -4.89 -2.99 -7.14
N ALA A 67 -5.13 -1.76 -6.66
CA ALA A 67 -4.49 -0.57 -7.22
C ALA A 67 -2.96 -0.65 -7.17
N GLY A 68 -2.39 -1.09 -6.04
CA GLY A 68 -0.94 -1.29 -5.92
C GLY A 68 -0.40 -2.37 -6.87
N CYS A 69 -1.10 -3.51 -6.96
CA CYS A 69 -0.75 -4.60 -7.86
C CYS A 69 -0.79 -4.18 -9.34
N GLU A 70 -1.88 -3.53 -9.77
CA GLU A 70 -2.07 -3.09 -11.16
C GLU A 70 -1.00 -2.09 -11.57
N LEU A 71 -0.75 -1.06 -10.74
CA LEU A 71 0.28 -0.07 -11.00
C LEU A 71 1.67 -0.69 -11.14
N PHE A 72 2.00 -1.68 -10.31
CA PHE A 72 3.30 -2.35 -10.38
C PHE A 72 3.44 -3.23 -11.62
N ILE A 73 2.40 -3.98 -11.97
CA ILE A 73 2.39 -4.81 -13.18
C ILE A 73 2.49 -3.94 -14.43
N GLU A 74 1.79 -2.80 -14.46
CA GLU A 74 1.87 -1.82 -15.55
C GLU A 74 3.27 -1.19 -15.63
N PHE A 75 3.84 -0.77 -14.49
CA PHE A 75 5.21 -0.28 -14.41
C PHE A 75 6.21 -1.26 -15.01
N ILE A 76 6.13 -2.54 -14.60
CA ILE A 76 7.00 -3.60 -15.12
C ILE A 76 6.81 -3.77 -16.62
N THR A 77 5.56 -3.80 -17.09
CA THR A 77 5.22 -4.00 -18.51
C THR A 77 5.77 -2.87 -19.39
N LEU A 78 5.75 -1.63 -18.88
CA LEU A 78 6.20 -0.44 -19.60
C LEU A 78 7.67 -0.06 -19.30
N PHE A 79 8.37 -0.84 -18.47
CA PHE A 79 9.68 -0.47 -17.98
C PHE A 79 10.69 -0.38 -19.13
N PRO A 80 11.22 0.83 -19.43
CA PRO A 80 12.21 0.98 -20.49
C PRO A 80 13.52 0.34 -20.04
N HIS A 81 14.07 -0.55 -20.86
CA HIS A 81 15.29 -1.26 -20.52
C HIS A 81 16.22 -1.42 -21.73
N ASP A 82 17.53 -1.31 -21.47
CA ASP A 82 18.59 -1.69 -22.41
C ASP A 82 19.35 -2.94 -21.90
N ALA A 83 18.72 -3.70 -21.01
CA ALA A 83 19.34 -4.83 -20.33
C ALA A 83 19.80 -5.89 -21.33
N ALA A 84 21.07 -6.30 -21.23
CA ALA A 84 21.65 -7.32 -22.09
C ALA A 84 21.08 -8.72 -21.83
N SER A 85 20.51 -8.94 -20.64
CA SER A 85 19.89 -10.21 -20.25
C SER A 85 18.63 -9.98 -19.41
N PHE A 86 17.71 -10.96 -19.44
CA PHE A 86 16.54 -10.94 -18.55
C PHE A 86 16.93 -10.96 -17.06
N SER A 87 18.04 -11.62 -16.71
CA SER A 87 18.52 -11.65 -15.32
C SER A 87 18.92 -10.26 -14.82
N ASP A 88 19.54 -9.44 -15.68
CA ASP A 88 19.90 -8.06 -15.33
C ASP A 88 18.66 -7.16 -15.27
N LEU A 89 17.72 -7.32 -16.21
CA LEU A 89 16.42 -6.64 -16.15
C LEU A 89 15.70 -6.95 -14.84
N LYS A 90 15.59 -8.22 -14.49
CA LYS A 90 14.92 -8.66 -13.26
C LYS A 90 15.56 -8.04 -12.02
N ARG A 91 16.90 -7.99 -11.97
CA ARG A 91 17.63 -7.34 -10.87
C ARG A 91 17.30 -5.85 -10.79
N GLU A 92 17.21 -5.17 -11.93
CA GLU A 92 16.83 -3.75 -11.97
C GLU A 92 15.38 -3.52 -11.54
N LEU A 93 14.44 -4.35 -11.98
CA LEU A 93 13.03 -4.27 -11.55
C LEU A 93 12.88 -4.44 -10.03
N ILE A 94 13.61 -5.40 -9.44
CA ILE A 94 13.66 -5.60 -7.98
C ILE A 94 14.19 -4.34 -7.29
N ARG A 95 15.31 -3.81 -7.78
CA ARG A 95 15.93 -2.59 -7.24
C ARG A 95 14.95 -1.42 -7.26
N GLN A 96 14.22 -1.25 -8.36
CA GLN A 96 13.21 -0.19 -8.49
C GLN A 96 12.02 -0.39 -7.54
N GLY A 97 11.52 -1.62 -7.37
CA GLY A 97 10.46 -1.94 -6.41
C GLY A 97 10.84 -1.63 -4.97
N GLN A 98 12.08 -1.93 -4.57
CA GLN A 98 12.62 -1.59 -3.25
C GLN A 98 12.76 -0.07 -3.06
N GLN A 99 13.34 0.64 -4.05
CA GLN A 99 13.48 2.09 -3.99
C GLN A 99 12.14 2.82 -3.93
N TYR A 100 11.11 2.30 -4.61
CA TYR A 100 9.77 2.87 -4.56
C TYR A 100 9.24 2.92 -3.12
N ALA A 101 9.50 1.88 -2.32
CA ALA A 101 9.09 1.86 -0.92
C ALA A 101 9.83 2.87 -0.05
N GLU A 102 11.15 2.98 -0.19
CA GLU A 102 11.94 3.98 0.52
C GLU A 102 11.48 5.42 0.19
N GLN A 103 11.21 5.68 -1.09
CA GLN A 103 10.72 6.98 -1.54
C GLN A 103 9.28 7.27 -1.10
N ALA A 104 8.40 6.29 -1.12
CA ALA A 104 7.00 6.43 -0.69
C ALA A 104 6.87 6.77 0.79
N LEU A 105 7.79 6.29 1.64
CA LEU A 105 7.89 6.71 3.03
C LEU A 105 8.24 8.20 3.14
N THR A 106 9.18 8.66 2.32
CA THR A 106 9.60 10.07 2.28
C THR A 106 8.49 11.00 1.76
N TYR A 107 7.69 10.56 0.79
CA TYR A 107 6.56 11.35 0.29
C TYR A 107 5.47 11.58 1.33
N ARG A 108 5.22 10.61 2.23
CA ARG A 108 4.27 10.81 3.33
C ARG A 108 4.72 11.93 4.27
N THR A 109 6.00 11.96 4.62
CA THR A 109 6.58 13.04 5.43
C THR A 109 6.43 14.40 4.73
N ARG A 110 6.76 14.47 3.44
CA ARG A 110 6.64 15.71 2.67
C ARG A 110 5.19 16.18 2.50
N ILE A 111 4.25 15.27 2.25
CA ILE A 111 2.82 15.61 2.17
C ILE A 111 2.31 16.12 3.52
N ALA A 112 2.74 15.52 4.63
CA ALA A 112 2.38 15.97 5.97
C ALA A 112 2.95 17.37 6.29
N GLU A 113 4.21 17.64 5.92
CA GLU A 113 4.84 18.97 6.05
C GLU A 113 4.09 20.02 5.23
N LEU A 114 3.82 19.73 3.95
CA LEU A 114 3.07 20.64 3.08
C LEU A 114 1.63 20.86 3.58
N ALA A 115 0.94 19.81 4.04
CA ALA A 115 -0.42 19.92 4.58
C ALA A 115 -0.46 20.74 5.89
N PHE A 116 0.57 20.65 6.72
CA PHE A 116 0.70 21.45 7.94
C PHE A 116 0.89 22.94 7.64
N ASP A 117 1.72 23.27 6.65
CA ASP A 117 1.91 24.65 6.20
C ASP A 117 0.61 25.24 5.63
N PHE A 118 -0.21 24.44 4.94
CA PHE A 118 -1.52 24.86 4.42
C PHE A 118 -2.57 25.13 5.51
N ILE A 119 -2.52 24.45 6.67
CA ILE A 119 -3.49 24.64 7.78
C ILE A 119 -3.23 25.96 8.52
N LYS A 120 -2.09 26.60 8.31
CA LYS A 120 -1.69 27.82 9.03
C LYS A 120 -2.27 29.11 8.44
N ASP A 121 -2.71 29.09 7.17
CA ASP A 121 -3.28 30.24 6.48
C ASP A 121 -4.79 30.04 6.24
N ASP A 122 -5.60 30.64 7.13
CA ASP A 122 -7.02 31.05 7.00
C ASP A 122 -7.94 30.30 6.01
N SER A 123 -7.87 28.97 5.97
CA SER A 123 -8.81 28.16 5.21
C SER A 123 -9.91 27.67 6.13
N VAL A 124 -11.13 28.18 5.92
CA VAL A 124 -12.35 27.66 6.54
C VAL A 124 -12.53 26.20 6.10
N VAL A 125 -12.06 25.30 6.95
CA VAL A 125 -12.21 23.86 6.78
C VAL A 125 -13.68 23.51 7.01
N SER A 126 -14.34 23.01 5.97
CA SER A 126 -15.70 22.46 6.05
C SER A 126 -15.75 21.29 7.05
N PRO A 127 -16.79 21.16 7.88
CA PRO A 127 -16.85 20.31 9.07
C PRO A 127 -16.46 18.81 8.92
N PRO A 128 -16.64 18.09 7.80
CA PRO A 128 -16.20 16.70 7.73
C PRO A 128 -14.67 16.53 7.79
N PHE A 129 -13.90 17.58 7.51
CA PHE A 129 -12.44 17.52 7.51
C PHE A 129 -11.81 17.92 8.85
N VAL A 130 -12.50 18.73 9.67
CA VAL A 130 -12.04 19.10 11.03
C VAL A 130 -11.90 17.86 11.92
N SER A 131 -12.84 16.91 11.79
CA SER A 131 -12.80 15.62 12.50
C SER A 131 -11.57 14.79 12.15
N LEU A 132 -11.10 14.83 10.89
CA LEU A 132 -9.90 14.13 10.47
C LEU A 132 -8.63 14.80 11.01
N ALA A 133 -8.60 16.14 11.02
CA ALA A 133 -7.49 16.92 11.57
C ALA A 133 -7.35 16.74 13.09
N ASP A 134 -8.46 16.71 13.84
CA ASP A 134 -8.43 16.41 15.29
C ASP A 134 -8.03 14.97 15.56
N ARG A 135 -8.42 14.02 14.69
CA ARG A 135 -7.99 12.64 14.80
C ARG A 135 -6.48 12.48 14.54
N MET A 136 -5.92 13.22 13.58
CA MET A 136 -4.47 13.29 13.36
C MET A 136 -3.74 13.98 14.53
N ARG A 137 -4.35 14.99 15.14
CA ARG A 137 -3.82 15.68 16.33
C ARG A 137 -3.74 14.75 17.55
N SER A 138 -4.70 13.83 17.71
CA SER A 138 -4.74 12.85 18.80
C SER A 138 -3.68 11.73 18.64
N THR A 139 -3.47 11.21 17.43
CA THR A 139 -2.45 10.18 17.18
C THR A 139 -1.02 10.70 17.25
N ALA A 140 -0.77 11.96 16.88
CA ALA A 140 0.57 12.55 16.96
C ALA A 140 1.02 12.88 18.39
N VAL A 141 0.09 13.08 19.34
CA VAL A 141 0.43 13.49 20.72
C VAL A 141 0.59 12.31 21.67
N CYS A 142 -0.03 11.14 21.42
CA CYS A 142 -0.09 10.11 22.45
C CYS A 142 0.96 9.00 22.37
N GLY A 143 1.52 8.64 21.20
CA GLY A 143 2.56 7.59 21.13
C GLY A 143 2.25 6.30 21.93
N GLN A 144 0.97 5.93 22.04
CA GLN A 144 0.51 4.75 22.78
C GLN A 144 -0.60 4.03 22.00
N ASP A 145 -0.49 2.70 21.97
CA ASP A 145 -1.41 1.70 21.44
C ASP A 145 -2.90 2.04 21.64
N ILE A 146 -3.71 1.88 20.60
CA ILE A 146 -5.17 1.84 20.74
C ILE A 146 -5.70 0.47 20.30
N ASP A 147 -6.22 -0.25 21.28
CA ASP A 147 -6.97 -1.51 21.18
C ASP A 147 -8.13 -1.45 20.14
N PRO A 148 -8.34 -2.50 19.33
CA PRO A 148 -9.28 -2.51 18.20
C PRO A 148 -10.78 -2.58 18.57
N LEU A 149 -11.18 -2.25 19.81
CA LEU A 149 -12.55 -2.45 20.30
C LEU A 149 -13.48 -1.23 20.23
N VAL A 150 -13.03 -0.07 19.72
CA VAL A 150 -13.86 1.16 19.64
C VAL A 150 -14.34 1.47 18.22
N LEU A 151 -14.75 0.45 17.46
CA LEU A 151 -15.41 0.65 16.14
C LEU A 151 -16.85 0.12 16.05
N LYS A 152 -17.47 -0.24 17.18
CA LYS A 152 -18.89 -0.63 17.25
C LYS A 152 -19.70 0.30 18.17
N SER A 153 -19.78 1.58 17.82
CA SER A 153 -20.85 2.46 18.33
C SER A 153 -21.03 3.62 17.36
N GLY A 154 -21.98 3.50 16.44
CA GLY A 154 -22.19 4.55 15.44
C GLY A 154 -23.23 4.28 14.36
N SER A 155 -23.86 3.10 14.35
CA SER A 155 -24.95 2.80 13.40
C SER A 155 -26.08 2.08 14.09
N GLN A 156 -26.85 2.75 14.97
CA GLN A 156 -28.29 2.47 15.24
C GLN A 156 -28.93 3.68 15.94
N ASN A 157 -29.68 4.50 15.20
CA ASN A 157 -31.06 4.93 15.52
C ASN A 157 -31.45 6.16 14.71
N LEU A 158 -32.32 5.96 13.72
CA LEU A 158 -33.32 6.92 13.28
C LEU A 158 -34.44 6.14 12.61
N THR A 159 -35.33 5.57 13.43
CA THR A 159 -36.65 5.11 13.02
C THR A 159 -37.71 5.63 14.00
N HIS A 160 -38.59 6.48 13.44
CA HIS A 160 -40.03 6.67 13.71
C HIS A 160 -40.56 7.30 15.01
N GLY A 161 -41.57 8.17 14.80
CA GLY A 161 -42.59 8.63 15.75
C GLY A 161 -42.41 10.10 16.14
N SER A 162 -43.34 11.03 15.90
CA SER A 162 -44.81 10.94 15.74
C SER A 162 -45.34 12.01 14.78
#